data_AF-X0TTP2-F1
#
_entry.id   AF-X0TTP2-F1
#
_cell.length_a   1.000
_cell.length_b   1.000
_cell.length_c   1.000
_cell.angle_alpha   90.00
_cell.angle_beta   90.00
_cell.angle_gamma   90.00
#
_symmetry.space_group_name_H-M   'P 1'
#
loop_
_entity.id
_entity.type
_entity.pdbx_description
1 polymer ?
#
loop_
_entity_poly.entity_id
_entity_poly.type
_entity_poly.pdbx_seq_one_letter_code
_entity_poly.pdbx_strand_id
1 'polypeptide(L)'
;MNLNPFKETNLFEAGTSFFNQLKVPLNSNTTTPLHLKDILKDKFKSQEIFEKVSATYFLGLVDKSVFDDNLSFFEDKKLSYEQADKKIHAGYEGMMIFAVQIKGIDSPTRTQLSGLTRAFNRASKNLPVVVLFQYGSLITLATSERTKYKQTWREGEKVGKVSLLRDIDIQNPH
;
A
#
# COMPACT_ATOMS: atom_id res chain seq x y z
N MET A 1 7.58 12.70 14.35
CA MET A 1 6.41 12.06 13.72
C MET A 1 5.53 11.49 14.82
N ASN A 2 4.22 11.72 14.79
CA ASN A 2 3.27 11.18 15.76
C ASN A 2 2.68 9.85 15.25
N LEU A 3 2.97 8.75 15.94
CA LEU A 3 2.48 7.40 15.59
C LEU A 3 1.36 6.90 16.52
N ASN A 4 0.93 7.69 17.51
CA ASN A 4 -0.18 7.31 18.39
C ASN A 4 -1.48 6.91 17.68
N PRO A 5 -1.85 7.49 16.51
CA PRO A 5 -3.05 7.06 15.79
C PRO A 5 -3.13 5.55 15.50
N PHE A 6 -1.99 4.85 15.34
CA PHE A 6 -1.99 3.39 15.12
C PHE A 6 -2.49 2.57 16.32
N LYS A 7 -2.56 3.17 17.52
CA LYS A 7 -3.12 2.58 18.74
C LYS A 7 -4.58 2.99 18.98
N GLU A 8 -4.93 4.20 18.56
CA GLU A 8 -6.18 4.87 18.95
C GLU A 8 -7.28 4.77 17.89
N THR A 9 -6.90 4.56 16.63
CA THR A 9 -7.80 4.59 15.47
C THR A 9 -7.68 3.34 14.63
N ASN A 10 -8.59 3.18 13.65
CA ASN A 10 -8.46 2.11 12.67
C ASN A 10 -7.24 2.36 11.74
N LEU A 11 -6.76 1.30 11.08
CA LEU A 11 -5.55 1.39 10.25
C LEU A 11 -5.71 2.33 9.04
N PHE A 12 -6.93 2.55 8.56
CA PHE A 12 -7.18 3.54 7.51
C PHE A 12 -6.89 4.96 8.00
N GLU A 13 -7.45 5.35 9.14
CA GLU A 13 -7.24 6.67 9.76
C GLU A 13 -5.77 6.87 10.17
N ALA A 14 -5.18 5.88 10.84
CA ALA A 14 -3.78 5.91 11.24
C ALA A 14 -2.84 6.02 10.03
N GLY A 15 -3.09 5.22 8.98
CA GLY A 15 -2.32 5.27 7.73
C GLY A 15 -2.49 6.61 7.01
N THR A 16 -3.71 7.14 6.95
CA THR A 16 -3.98 8.46 6.34
C THR A 16 -3.23 9.57 7.07
N SER A 17 -3.28 9.57 8.41
CA SER A 17 -2.54 10.50 9.26
C SER A 17 -1.02 10.37 9.07
N PHE A 18 -0.50 9.14 8.96
CA PHE A 18 0.92 8.87 8.73
C PHE A 18 1.44 9.54 7.44
N PHE A 19 0.77 9.34 6.31
CA PHE A 19 1.20 9.94 5.04
C PHE A 19 0.96 11.45 4.97
N ASN A 20 -0.10 11.96 5.60
CA ASN A 20 -0.31 13.41 5.73
C ASN A 20 0.86 14.08 6.47
N GLN A 21 1.37 13.46 7.54
CA GLN A 21 2.56 13.95 8.24
C GLN A 21 3.83 13.92 7.36
N LEU A 22 3.90 13.02 6.39
CA LEU A 22 4.96 12.96 5.37
C LEU A 22 4.73 13.95 4.21
N LYS A 23 3.69 14.80 4.29
CA LYS A 23 3.26 15.72 3.22
C LYS A 23 2.91 14.99 1.92
N VAL A 24 2.36 13.78 2.04
CA VAL A 24 1.81 13.00 0.92
C VAL A 24 0.31 12.89 1.16
N PRO A 25 -0.50 13.83 0.65
CA PRO A 25 -1.94 13.81 0.86
C PRO A 25 -2.54 12.59 0.16
N LEU A 26 -3.46 11.92 0.85
CA LEU A 26 -4.13 10.72 0.35
C LEU A 26 -5.60 11.01 0.02
N ASN A 27 -6.09 10.38 -1.04
CA ASN A 27 -7.39 10.70 -1.64
C ASN A 27 -8.42 9.58 -1.54
N SER A 28 -8.29 8.63 -0.60
CA SER A 28 -9.25 7.53 -0.47
C SER A 28 -10.45 7.88 0.43
N ASN A 29 -11.62 7.34 0.10
CA ASN A 29 -12.78 7.24 0.99
C ASN A 29 -13.10 5.79 1.39
N THR A 30 -12.21 4.83 1.09
CA THR A 30 -12.41 3.41 1.41
C THR A 30 -12.08 3.16 2.89
N THR A 31 -12.96 3.63 3.77
CA THR A 31 -12.84 3.49 5.24
C THR A 31 -13.15 2.08 5.72
N THR A 32 -13.84 1.28 4.90
CA THR A 32 -14.12 -0.13 5.17
C THR A 32 -12.97 -1.03 4.71
N PRO A 33 -12.58 -2.05 5.50
CA PRO A 33 -11.58 -3.02 5.08
C PRO A 33 -12.00 -3.74 3.80
N LEU A 34 -11.04 -3.92 2.89
CA LEU A 34 -11.15 -4.72 1.69
C LEU A 34 -10.67 -6.15 1.98
N HIS A 35 -11.31 -7.14 1.38
CA HIS A 35 -10.81 -8.51 1.43
C HIS A 35 -9.54 -8.63 0.59
N LEU A 36 -8.48 -9.22 1.17
CA LEU A 36 -7.21 -9.39 0.48
C LEU A 36 -7.35 -10.16 -0.84
N LYS A 37 -8.26 -11.14 -0.90
CA LYS A 37 -8.55 -11.93 -2.10
C LYS A 37 -9.12 -11.08 -3.24
N ASP A 38 -9.94 -10.07 -2.94
CA ASP A 38 -10.55 -9.20 -3.95
C ASP A 38 -9.53 -8.26 -4.58
N ILE A 39 -8.51 -7.87 -3.81
CA ILE A 39 -7.39 -7.08 -4.30
C ILE A 39 -6.43 -7.94 -5.11
N LEU A 40 -6.02 -9.09 -4.56
CA LEU A 40 -4.97 -9.93 -5.16
C LEU A 40 -5.49 -10.79 -6.32
N LYS A 41 -6.79 -11.09 -6.39
CA LYS A 41 -7.43 -11.90 -7.45
C LYS A 41 -6.66 -13.20 -7.73
N ASP A 42 -6.26 -13.42 -8.97
CA ASP A 42 -5.47 -14.59 -9.42
C ASP A 42 -4.03 -14.60 -8.87
N LYS A 43 -3.55 -13.48 -8.32
CA LYS A 43 -2.23 -13.37 -7.68
C LYS A 43 -2.24 -13.79 -6.21
N PHE A 44 -3.42 -14.11 -5.65
CA PHE A 44 -3.54 -14.76 -4.35
C PHE A 44 -3.05 -16.21 -4.45
N LYS A 45 -1.77 -16.44 -4.16
CA LYS A 45 -1.23 -17.78 -3.92
C LYS A 45 -1.23 -18.02 -2.43
N SER A 46 -1.89 -19.08 -1.95
CA SER A 46 -1.96 -19.41 -0.53
C SER A 46 -0.57 -19.43 0.09
N GLN A 47 -0.25 -18.39 0.85
CA GLN A 47 0.93 -18.27 1.68
C GLN A 47 0.44 -18.12 3.11
N GLU A 48 1.15 -18.73 4.05
CA GLU A 48 0.78 -18.69 5.47
C GLU A 48 0.51 -17.25 5.97
N ILE A 49 1.29 -16.29 5.51
CA ILE A 49 1.13 -14.87 5.87
C ILE A 49 -0.17 -14.24 5.34
N PHE A 50 -0.75 -14.74 4.25
CA PHE A 50 -1.99 -14.18 3.69
C PHE A 50 -3.17 -14.47 4.60
N GLU A 51 -3.19 -15.64 5.25
CA GLU A 51 -4.21 -16.03 6.22
C GLU A 51 -4.13 -15.24 7.53
N LYS A 52 -3.02 -14.53 7.75
CA LYS A 52 -2.79 -13.68 8.93
C LYS A 52 -3.17 -12.23 8.69
N VAL A 53 -3.52 -11.85 7.46
CA VAL A 53 -4.00 -10.51 7.13
C VAL A 53 -5.43 -10.36 7.65
N SER A 54 -5.61 -9.52 8.67
CA SER A 54 -6.92 -9.30 9.30
C SER A 54 -7.71 -8.16 8.65
N ALA A 55 -7.03 -7.19 8.06
CA ALA A 55 -7.65 -6.06 7.37
C ALA A 55 -6.71 -5.51 6.30
N THR A 56 -7.27 -5.06 5.18
CA THR A 56 -6.53 -4.33 4.15
C THR A 56 -7.30 -3.07 3.80
N TYR A 57 -6.60 -1.95 3.63
CA TYR A 57 -7.19 -0.67 3.26
C TYR A 57 -6.48 -0.12 2.04
N PHE A 58 -7.25 0.44 1.12
CA PHE A 58 -6.72 1.28 0.06
C PHE A 58 -6.66 2.72 0.59
N LEU A 59 -5.45 3.26 0.70
CA LEU A 59 -5.20 4.58 1.25
C LEU A 59 -5.26 5.68 0.18
N GLY A 60 -4.91 5.38 -1.06
CA GLY A 60 -5.07 6.34 -2.15
C GLY A 60 -4.18 6.09 -3.36
N LEU A 61 -4.39 6.93 -4.37
CA LEU A 61 -3.50 7.11 -5.52
C LEU A 61 -2.67 8.37 -5.31
N VAL A 62 -1.37 8.24 -5.55
CA VAL A 62 -0.41 9.35 -5.46
C VAL A 62 0.26 9.51 -6.82
N ASP A 63 0.09 10.67 -7.44
CA ASP A 63 0.76 11.07 -8.68
C ASP A 63 1.33 12.49 -8.53
N LYS A 64 1.92 13.06 -9.58
CA LYS A 64 2.53 14.40 -9.51
C LYS A 64 1.55 15.50 -9.05
N SER A 65 0.25 15.33 -9.26
CA SER A 65 -0.76 16.33 -8.87
C SER A 65 -0.91 16.47 -7.36
N VAL A 66 -0.52 15.47 -6.54
CA VAL A 66 -0.57 15.58 -5.07
C VAL A 66 0.41 16.60 -4.49
N PHE A 67 1.38 17.06 -5.29
CA PHE A 67 2.43 18.00 -4.88
C PHE A 67 2.31 19.36 -5.59
N ASP A 68 1.26 19.58 -6.38
CA ASP A 68 1.03 20.87 -7.03
C ASP A 68 0.19 21.76 -6.10
N ASP A 69 0.81 22.80 -5.57
CA ASP A 69 0.22 23.74 -4.60
C ASP A 69 -1.02 24.48 -5.16
N ASN A 70 -1.29 24.40 -6.48
CA ASN A 70 -2.45 25.01 -7.14
C ASN A 70 -3.69 24.10 -7.23
N LEU A 71 -3.64 22.88 -6.70
CA LEU A 71 -4.69 21.90 -6.93
C LEU A 71 -5.54 21.62 -5.68
N SER A 72 -6.62 22.39 -5.59
CA SER A 72 -7.92 22.02 -5.02
C SER A 72 -8.55 20.75 -5.64
N PHE A 73 -7.79 19.91 -6.36
CA PHE A 73 -8.29 18.69 -7.02
C PHE A 73 -8.63 17.55 -6.04
N PHE A 74 -8.15 17.61 -4.80
CA PHE A 74 -8.46 16.61 -3.77
C PHE A 74 -9.62 16.99 -2.85
N GLU A 75 -10.04 18.27 -2.84
CA GLU A 75 -11.08 18.71 -1.91
C GLU A 75 -12.46 18.11 -2.24
N ASP A 76 -12.73 17.78 -3.52
CA ASP A 76 -14.07 17.31 -3.94
C ASP A 76 -14.16 15.88 -4.51
N LYS A 77 -13.05 15.14 -4.71
CA LYS A 77 -13.08 13.77 -5.27
C LYS A 77 -12.20 12.78 -4.52
N LYS A 78 -12.64 12.41 -3.32
CA LYS A 78 -12.19 11.14 -2.72
C LYS A 78 -12.55 9.96 -3.64
N LEU A 79 -11.68 8.98 -3.73
CA LEU A 79 -11.74 7.87 -4.67
C LEU A 79 -11.84 6.53 -3.93
N SER A 80 -12.81 5.71 -4.30
CA SER A 80 -12.86 4.32 -3.80
C SER A 80 -11.82 3.45 -4.48
N TYR A 81 -11.49 2.30 -3.90
CA TYR A 81 -10.60 1.32 -4.53
C TYR A 81 -11.10 0.89 -5.92
N GLU A 82 -12.40 0.65 -6.10
CA GLU A 82 -12.98 0.23 -7.39
C GLU A 82 -12.88 1.34 -8.43
N GLN A 83 -13.06 2.60 -8.02
CA GLN A 83 -12.90 3.75 -8.90
C GLN A 83 -11.43 3.94 -9.29
N ALA A 84 -10.50 3.74 -8.35
CA ALA A 84 -9.06 3.75 -8.60
C ALA A 84 -8.66 2.65 -9.59
N ASP A 85 -9.08 1.40 -9.34
CA ASP A 85 -8.78 0.27 -10.21
C ASP A 85 -9.29 0.48 -11.64
N LYS A 86 -10.42 1.18 -11.83
CA LYS A 86 -10.97 1.54 -13.15
C LYS A 86 -10.28 2.72 -13.83
N LYS A 87 -9.83 3.73 -13.07
CA LYS A 87 -9.12 4.91 -13.62
C LYS A 87 -7.73 4.57 -14.15
N ILE A 88 -7.10 3.56 -13.57
CA ILE A 88 -5.76 3.11 -13.94
C ILE A 88 -5.78 2.52 -15.36
N HIS A 89 -4.97 3.10 -16.24
CA HIS A 89 -4.71 2.63 -17.59
C HIS A 89 -3.19 2.52 -17.81
N ALA A 90 -2.78 1.90 -18.93
CA ALA A 90 -1.39 1.51 -19.22
C ALA A 90 -0.34 2.65 -19.35
N GLY A 91 -0.70 3.89 -19.02
CA GLY A 91 0.19 5.06 -19.03
C GLY A 91 0.06 5.96 -17.80
N TYR A 92 -0.69 5.56 -16.76
CA TYR A 92 -0.86 6.39 -15.57
C TYR A 92 0.44 6.43 -14.74
N GLU A 93 1.00 7.64 -14.59
CA GLU A 93 2.21 7.89 -13.79
C GLU A 93 1.85 8.20 -12.33
N GLY A 94 1.81 7.17 -11.49
CA GLY A 94 1.56 7.34 -10.06
C GLY A 94 1.98 6.12 -9.25
N MET A 95 1.42 6.00 -8.05
CA MET A 95 1.60 4.87 -7.14
C MET A 95 0.30 4.58 -6.40
N MET A 96 0.05 3.29 -6.12
CA MET A 96 -1.04 2.88 -5.23
C MET A 96 -0.51 2.70 -3.81
N ILE A 97 -1.25 3.23 -2.83
CA ILE A 97 -0.90 3.11 -1.41
C ILE A 97 -1.93 2.24 -0.71
N PHE A 98 -1.44 1.21 -0.02
CA PHE A 98 -2.25 0.30 0.78
C PHE A 98 -1.75 0.27 2.22
N ALA A 99 -2.66 -0.04 3.15
CA ALA A 99 -2.32 -0.41 4.51
C ALA A 99 -2.84 -1.82 4.83
N VAL A 100 -2.03 -2.64 5.49
CA VAL A 100 -2.31 -4.06 5.75
C VAL A 100 -2.07 -4.36 7.22
N GLN A 101 -3.11 -4.82 7.91
CA GLN A 101 -3.01 -5.29 9.27
C GLN A 101 -2.76 -6.80 9.29
N ILE A 102 -1.71 -7.22 10.00
CA ILE A 102 -1.35 -8.63 10.19
C ILE A 102 -1.53 -8.96 11.68
N LYS A 103 -2.24 -10.04 11.98
CA LYS A 103 -2.48 -10.53 13.35
C LYS A 103 -2.03 -11.98 13.51
N GLY A 104 -1.64 -12.34 14.74
CA GLY A 104 -1.21 -13.70 15.07
C GLY A 104 0.21 -14.06 14.61
N ILE A 105 1.00 -13.05 14.22
CA ILE A 105 2.46 -13.13 14.03
C ILE A 105 3.05 -11.82 14.53
N ASP A 106 3.91 -11.88 15.55
CA ASP A 106 4.47 -10.68 16.19
C ASP A 106 5.62 -10.06 15.38
N SER A 107 6.32 -10.87 14.58
CA SER A 107 7.41 -10.38 13.71
C SER A 107 7.43 -11.13 12.37
N PRO A 108 6.64 -10.67 11.38
CA PRO A 108 6.70 -11.22 10.03
C PRO A 108 8.12 -11.10 9.45
N THR A 109 8.60 -12.16 8.83
CA THR A 109 9.92 -12.17 8.20
C THR A 109 10.00 -11.20 7.02
N ARG A 110 11.21 -10.74 6.71
CA ARG A 110 11.51 -9.94 5.51
C ARG A 110 10.94 -10.60 4.24
N THR A 111 11.04 -11.93 4.14
CA THR A 111 10.55 -12.71 2.99
C THR A 111 9.03 -12.66 2.89
N GLN A 112 8.31 -12.79 4.01
CA GLN A 112 6.85 -12.70 4.06
C GLN A 112 6.36 -11.30 3.64
N LEU A 113 6.91 -10.24 4.24
CA LEU A 113 6.55 -8.85 3.89
C LEU A 113 6.86 -8.52 2.43
N SER A 114 8.03 -8.97 1.95
CA SER A 114 8.38 -8.80 0.54
C SER A 114 7.48 -9.61 -0.39
N GLY A 115 7.05 -10.81 0.02
CA GLY A 115 6.12 -11.66 -0.71
C GLY A 115 4.76 -10.98 -0.90
N LEU A 116 4.19 -10.45 0.19
CA LEU A 116 2.96 -9.66 0.19
C LEU A 116 3.09 -8.42 -0.69
N THR A 117 4.14 -7.62 -0.50
CA THR A 117 4.37 -6.39 -1.30
C THR A 117 4.41 -6.69 -2.79
N ARG A 118 5.07 -7.79 -3.20
CA ARG A 118 5.09 -8.21 -4.60
C ARG A 118 3.73 -8.68 -5.10
N ALA A 119 2.90 -9.27 -4.25
CA ALA A 119 1.54 -9.67 -4.63
C ALA A 119 0.67 -8.44 -4.91
N PHE A 120 0.69 -7.43 -4.04
CA PHE A 120 0.05 -6.14 -4.30
C PHE A 120 0.57 -5.51 -5.58
N ASN A 121 1.90 -5.45 -5.75
CA ASN A 121 2.51 -4.88 -6.95
C ASN A 121 2.00 -5.57 -8.23
N ARG A 122 1.96 -6.91 -8.25
CA ARG A 122 1.44 -7.66 -9.41
C ARG A 122 -0.04 -7.39 -9.69
N ALA A 123 -0.85 -7.11 -8.67
CA ALA A 123 -2.27 -6.82 -8.83
C ALA A 123 -2.54 -5.39 -9.36
N SER A 124 -1.65 -4.43 -9.11
CA SER A 124 -1.82 -3.01 -9.42
C SER A 124 -1.59 -2.59 -10.88
N LYS A 125 -1.91 -3.44 -11.88
CA LYS A 125 -1.92 -3.10 -13.32
C LYS A 125 -0.73 -2.24 -13.83
N ASN A 126 0.49 -2.57 -13.42
CA ASN A 126 1.75 -1.88 -13.76
C ASN A 126 2.06 -0.59 -13.01
N LEU A 127 1.30 -0.25 -11.96
CA LEU A 127 1.69 0.78 -11.00
C LEU A 127 2.61 0.25 -9.91
N PRO A 128 3.67 1.00 -9.52
CA PRO A 128 4.36 0.77 -8.28
C PRO A 128 3.41 0.86 -7.08
N VAL A 129 3.72 0.09 -6.04
CA VAL A 129 2.93 0.06 -4.80
C VAL A 129 3.77 0.45 -3.60
N VAL A 130 3.11 1.13 -2.67
CA VAL A 130 3.57 1.33 -1.31
C VAL A 130 2.61 0.59 -0.39
N VAL A 131 3.13 -0.24 0.49
CA VAL A 131 2.35 -1.00 1.47
C VAL A 131 2.83 -0.69 2.87
N LEU A 132 1.93 -0.14 3.69
CA LEU A 132 2.13 0.10 5.11
C LEU A 132 1.61 -1.10 5.90
N PHE A 133 2.51 -1.91 6.47
CA PHE A 133 2.16 -3.03 7.31
C PHE A 133 2.07 -2.60 8.77
N GLN A 134 1.06 -3.09 9.48
CA GLN A 134 0.95 -3.01 10.94
C GLN A 134 0.88 -4.44 11.52
N TYR A 135 1.72 -4.73 12.50
CA TYR A 135 1.68 -5.97 13.30
C TYR A 135 2.17 -5.69 14.71
N GLY A 136 1.40 -6.13 15.72
CA GLY A 136 1.69 -5.78 17.11
C GLY A 136 1.82 -4.26 17.31
N SER A 137 2.91 -3.82 17.93
CA SER A 137 3.28 -2.41 18.12
C SER A 137 4.21 -1.86 17.04
N LEU A 138 4.37 -2.59 15.92
CA LEU A 138 5.33 -2.26 14.87
C LEU A 138 4.61 -1.88 13.57
N ILE A 139 5.22 -0.95 12.83
CA ILE A 139 4.87 -0.66 11.45
C ILE A 139 6.06 -0.88 10.52
N THR A 140 5.79 -1.35 9.32
CA THR A 140 6.78 -1.46 8.24
C THR A 140 6.26 -0.79 6.99
N LEU A 141 7.04 0.13 6.42
CA LEU A 141 6.76 0.69 5.11
C LEU A 141 7.52 -0.10 4.03
N ALA A 142 6.78 -0.64 3.08
CA ALA A 142 7.33 -1.41 1.97
C ALA A 142 7.05 -0.71 0.65
N THR A 143 8.05 -0.69 -0.23
CA THR A 143 7.88 -0.22 -1.60
C THR A 143 8.39 -1.28 -2.56
N SER A 144 7.76 -1.37 -3.72
CA SER A 144 8.27 -2.23 -4.80
C SER A 144 8.32 -1.45 -6.09
N GLU A 145 9.53 -1.34 -6.63
CA GLU A 145 9.73 -0.80 -7.97
C GLU A 145 9.19 -1.77 -9.03
N ARG A 146 8.96 -1.24 -10.23
CA ARG A 146 8.72 -2.01 -11.44
C ARG A 146 9.74 -1.61 -12.48
N THR A 147 10.25 -2.59 -13.20
CA THR A 147 11.16 -2.36 -14.33
C THR A 147 10.58 -3.05 -15.55
N LYS A 148 10.42 -2.31 -16.66
CA LYS A 148 10.06 -2.90 -17.95
C LYS A 148 11.07 -3.99 -18.30
N TYR A 149 10.61 -5.13 -18.83
CA TYR A 149 11.54 -6.13 -19.33
C TYR A 149 12.36 -5.53 -20.48
N LYS A 150 13.68 -5.75 -20.48
CA LYS A 150 14.54 -5.39 -21.62
C LYS A 150 14.26 -6.24 -22.88
N GLN A 151 13.52 -7.34 -22.75
CA GLN A 151 13.16 -8.27 -23.81
C GLN A 151 11.70 -8.00 -24.23
N THR A 152 11.50 -7.49 -25.45
CA THR A 152 10.19 -7.06 -25.99
C THR A 152 9.22 -8.20 -26.28
N TRP A 153 9.66 -9.46 -26.32
CA TRP A 153 8.82 -10.63 -26.61
C TRP A 153 8.18 -11.26 -25.35
N ARG A 154 8.55 -10.81 -24.14
CA ARG A 154 7.93 -11.26 -22.89
C ARG A 154 6.79 -10.32 -22.51
N GLU A 155 5.57 -10.85 -22.46
CA GLU A 155 4.44 -10.12 -21.91
C GLU A 155 4.61 -9.91 -20.38
N GLY A 156 4.34 -8.67 -19.93
CA GLY A 156 4.37 -8.27 -18.52
C GLY A 156 5.56 -7.37 -18.13
N GLU A 157 5.81 -7.22 -16.83
CA GLU A 157 6.95 -6.47 -16.28
C GLU A 157 7.69 -7.29 -15.20
N LYS A 158 8.99 -7.02 -15.01
CA LYS A 158 9.76 -7.66 -13.95
C LYS A 158 9.42 -6.98 -12.63
N VAL A 159 8.96 -7.77 -11.65
CA VAL A 159 8.81 -7.27 -10.28
C VAL A 159 10.20 -6.87 -9.77
N GLY A 160 10.35 -5.58 -9.44
CA GLY A 160 11.62 -4.99 -9.03
C GLY A 160 12.06 -5.38 -7.63
N LYS A 161 13.10 -4.70 -7.14
CA LYS A 161 13.55 -4.84 -5.75
C LYS A 161 12.44 -4.36 -4.82
N VAL A 162 12.25 -5.08 -3.70
CA VAL A 162 11.40 -4.61 -2.60
C VAL A 162 12.31 -3.94 -1.58
N SER A 163 11.98 -2.69 -1.24
CA SER A 163 12.61 -1.92 -0.18
C SER A 163 11.69 -1.92 1.02
N LEU A 164 12.27 -2.03 2.22
CA LEU A 164 11.54 -2.13 3.48
C LEU A 164 12.20 -1.20 4.50
N LEU A 165 11.45 -0.24 5.02
CA LEU A 165 11.75 0.45 6.26
C LEU A 165 10.96 -0.28 7.36
N ARG A 166 11.66 -1.14 8.10
CA ARG A 166 11.05 -2.21 8.88
C ARG A 166 11.02 -1.92 10.37
N ASP A 167 10.02 -2.49 11.04
CA ASP A 167 9.92 -2.62 12.50
C ASP A 167 10.04 -1.27 13.22
N ILE A 168 9.39 -0.23 12.70
CA ILE A 168 9.29 1.05 13.40
C ILE A 168 8.37 0.84 14.61
N ASP A 169 8.90 1.01 15.81
CA ASP A 169 8.13 0.95 17.04
C ASP A 169 7.23 2.19 17.16
N ILE A 170 5.93 1.97 17.29
CA ILE A 170 4.92 3.01 17.43
C ILE A 170 5.12 3.82 18.73
N GLN A 171 5.68 3.21 19.77
CA GLN A 171 5.92 3.83 21.08
C GLN A 171 7.28 4.52 21.14
N ASN A 172 8.31 3.90 20.56
CA ASN A 172 9.68 4.39 20.60
C ASN A 172 10.29 4.42 19.19
N PRO A 173 9.82 5.31 18.31
CA PRO A 173 10.38 5.42 16.96
C PRO A 173 11.87 5.78 17.05
N HIS A 174 12.69 5.04 16.32
CA HIS A 174 14.15 5.22 16.25
C HIS A 174 14.56 6.58 15.67
#